data_AF-A0A7D5LFU9-F1
#
_entry.id   AF-A0A7D5LFU9-F1
#
_cell.length_a   1.000
_cell.length_b   1.000
_cell.length_c   1.000
_cell.angle_alpha   90.00
_cell.angle_beta   90.00
_cell.angle_gamma   90.00
#
_symmetry.space_group_name_H-M   'P 1'
#
loop_
_entity.id
_entity.type
_entity.pdbx_description
1 polymer ?
#
loop_
_entity_poly.entity_id
_entity_poly.type
_entity_poly.pdbx_seq_one_letter_code
_entity_poly.pdbx_strand_id
1 'polypeptide(L)'
;MAATDKIYEAEVDLEKETSKKELENACYLLSNIVVNQQTPTRVLRRRYDLLRKRKIYYFKLIKYHPKNPIFEIKTESGTYIKELISGDNGRTKPSLPELLNQKSVVKKLVVKEFLI
;
A
#
# COMPACT_ATOMS: atom_id res chain seq x y z
N MET A 1 24.50 -1.03 6.34
CA MET A 1 23.62 -2.20 6.14
C MET A 1 22.52 -1.78 5.18
N ALA A 2 22.36 -2.48 4.06
CA ALA A 2 21.25 -2.19 3.14
C ALA A 2 19.93 -2.37 3.91
N ALA A 3 19.00 -1.43 3.73
CA ALA A 3 17.71 -1.52 4.41
C ALA A 3 16.95 -2.74 3.85
N THR A 4 16.53 -3.63 4.74
CA THR A 4 15.92 -4.91 4.36
C THR A 4 14.50 -4.73 3.84
N ASP A 5 14.13 -5.59 2.89
CA ASP A 5 12.77 -5.70 2.39
C ASP A 5 11.84 -6.21 3.50
N LYS A 6 10.57 -5.81 3.44
CA LYS A 6 9.62 -6.04 4.54
C LYS A 6 8.32 -6.60 4.03
N ILE A 7 7.73 -7.43 4.88
CA ILE A 7 6.37 -7.93 4.71
C ILE A 7 5.48 -7.25 5.75
N TYR A 8 4.37 -6.69 5.28
CA TYR A 8 3.39 -6.00 6.10
C TYR A 8 2.05 -6.73 6.04
N GLU A 9 1.31 -6.69 7.14
CA GLU A 9 -0.13 -6.96 7.14
C GLU A 9 -0.88 -5.66 7.42
N ALA A 10 -1.84 -5.34 6.57
CA ALA A 10 -2.62 -4.13 6.64
C ALA A 10 -4.12 -4.44 6.68
N GLU A 11 -4.79 -4.01 7.75
CA GLU A 11 -6.24 -3.93 7.79
C GLU A 11 -6.66 -2.57 7.24
N VAL A 12 -7.54 -2.57 6.24
CA VAL A 12 -7.88 -1.38 5.46
C VAL A 12 -9.35 -1.06 5.61
N ASP A 13 -9.70 0.20 5.82
CA ASP A 13 -11.07 0.70 5.73
C ASP A 13 -11.33 1.23 4.32
N LEU A 14 -12.36 0.71 3.67
CA LEU A 14 -12.84 1.18 2.37
C LEU A 14 -14.06 2.09 2.56
N GLU A 15 -14.12 3.17 1.79
CA GLU A 15 -15.26 4.10 1.82
C GLU A 15 -16.56 3.39 1.43
N LYS A 16 -16.50 2.50 0.43
CA LYS A 16 -17.65 1.75 -0.12
C LYS A 16 -17.41 0.25 -0.02
N GLU A 17 -18.50 -0.50 -0.02
CA GLU A 17 -18.41 -1.96 -0.15
C GLU A 17 -17.81 -2.33 -1.50
N THR A 18 -16.91 -3.30 -1.50
CA THR A 18 -16.16 -3.73 -2.69
C THR A 18 -16.19 -5.25 -2.78
N SER A 19 -16.48 -5.77 -3.97
CA SER A 19 -16.56 -7.22 -4.17
C SER A 19 -15.19 -7.87 -4.02
N LYS A 20 -15.18 -9.16 -3.66
CA LYS A 20 -13.94 -9.94 -3.56
C LYS A 20 -13.14 -9.90 -4.88
N LYS A 21 -13.83 -9.99 -6.02
CA LYS A 21 -13.21 -9.96 -7.36
C LYS A 21 -12.52 -8.64 -7.65
N GLU A 22 -13.12 -7.51 -7.30
CA GLU A 22 -12.50 -6.19 -7.47
C GLU A 22 -11.24 -6.04 -6.60
N LEU A 23 -11.29 -6.52 -5.35
CA LEU A 23 -10.13 -6.51 -4.45
C LEU A 23 -9.01 -7.42 -4.96
N GLU A 24 -9.33 -8.61 -5.46
CA GLU A 24 -8.36 -9.53 -6.07
C GLU A 24 -7.74 -8.93 -7.34
N ASN A 25 -8.52 -8.22 -8.15
CA ASN A 25 -8.02 -7.52 -9.33
C ASN A 25 -7.07 -6.37 -8.94
N ALA A 26 -7.41 -5.57 -7.93
CA ALA A 26 -6.53 -4.52 -7.42
C ALA A 26 -5.22 -5.10 -6.86
N CYS A 27 -5.28 -6.22 -6.12
CA CYS A 27 -4.11 -6.96 -5.65
C CYS A 27 -3.20 -7.42 -6.80
N TYR A 28 -3.79 -7.96 -7.87
CA TYR A 28 -3.06 -8.38 -9.07
C TYR A 28 -2.33 -7.19 -9.72
N LEU A 29 -3.04 -6.08 -9.93
CA LEU A 29 -2.49 -4.87 -10.55
C LEU A 29 -1.43 -4.16 -9.68
N LEU A 30 -1.46 -4.33 -8.36
CA LEU A 30 -0.43 -3.82 -7.43
C LEU A 30 0.71 -4.80 -7.16
N SER A 31 0.70 -6.00 -7.76
CA SER A 31 1.74 -7.00 -7.57
C SER A 31 2.80 -6.93 -8.67
N ASN A 32 4.06 -7.14 -8.31
CA ASN A 32 5.20 -7.13 -9.23
C ASN A 32 5.32 -5.84 -10.08
N ILE A 33 5.07 -4.69 -9.45
CA ILE A 33 5.16 -3.38 -10.09
C ILE A 33 6.16 -2.48 -9.38
N VAL A 34 6.47 -1.36 -10.03
CA VAL A 34 7.14 -0.22 -9.40
C VAL A 34 6.11 0.89 -9.19
N VAL A 35 5.97 1.35 -7.96
CA VAL A 35 5.14 2.51 -7.61
C VAL A 35 6.01 3.76 -7.48
N ASN A 36 5.47 4.90 -7.90
CA ASN A 36 6.07 6.21 -7.69
C ASN A 36 5.46 6.81 -6.41
N GLN A 37 6.28 7.01 -5.38
CA GLN A 37 5.88 7.61 -4.12
C GLN A 37 6.59 8.93 -3.92
N GLN A 38 5.84 10.02 -3.96
CA GLN A 38 6.31 11.30 -3.47
C GLN A 38 6.36 11.28 -1.94
N THR A 39 7.28 12.02 -1.33
CA THR A 39 7.43 12.09 0.13
C THR A 39 6.06 12.34 0.77
N PRO A 40 5.58 11.46 1.67
CA PRO A 40 4.23 11.60 2.23
C PRO A 40 3.98 12.93 2.90
N THR A 41 2.76 13.46 2.74
CA THR A 41 2.34 14.74 3.33
C THR A 41 2.64 14.79 4.83
N ARG A 42 2.35 13.71 5.55
CA ARG A 42 2.54 13.59 7.01
C ARG A 42 4.00 13.69 7.48
N VAL A 43 4.99 13.51 6.59
CA VAL A 43 6.42 13.59 6.94
C VAL A 43 7.16 14.76 6.27
N LEU A 44 6.47 15.60 5.49
CA LEU A 44 7.09 16.73 4.76
C LEU A 44 7.85 17.70 5.68
N ARG A 45 7.37 17.91 6.91
CA ARG A 45 8.08 18.73 7.91
C ARG A 45 9.48 18.23 8.26
N ARG A 46 9.77 16.94 8.02
CA ARG A 46 11.02 16.28 8.47
C ARG A 46 11.85 15.76 7.30
N ARG A 47 11.32 15.76 6.08
CA ARG A 47 11.91 15.09 4.91
C ARG A 47 11.70 15.97 3.68
N TYR A 48 12.75 16.08 2.86
CA TYR A 48 12.64 16.72 1.55
C TYR A 48 11.55 16.09 0.70
N ASP A 49 10.81 16.93 -0.01
CA ASP A 49 9.79 16.48 -0.95
C ASP A 49 10.45 15.91 -2.21
N LEU A 50 10.40 14.59 -2.36
CA LEU A 50 11.09 13.87 -3.44
C LEU A 50 10.21 12.71 -3.92
N LEU A 51 10.19 12.50 -5.23
CA LEU A 51 9.60 11.33 -5.88
C LEU A 51 10.57 10.15 -5.83
N ARG A 52 10.12 8.99 -5.34
CA ARG A 52 10.92 7.77 -5.24
C ARG A 52 10.18 6.60 -5.88
N LYS A 53 10.90 5.81 -6.66
CA LYS A 53 10.43 4.52 -7.17
C LYS A 53 10.57 3.46 -6.10
N ARG A 54 9.53 2.66 -5.88
CA ARG A 54 9.51 1.56 -4.92
C ARG A 54 8.95 0.30 -5.52
N LYS A 55 9.63 -0.82 -5.36
CA LYS A 55 9.13 -2.11 -5.85
C LYS A 55 8.10 -2.70 -4.89
N ILE A 56 6.94 -3.07 -5.42
CA ILE A 56 5.97 -3.93 -4.75
C ILE A 56 6.18 -5.34 -5.30
N TYR A 57 6.64 -6.25 -4.46
CA TYR A 57 6.89 -7.64 -4.86
C TYR A 57 5.57 -8.39 -4.98
N TYR A 58 4.71 -8.26 -3.98
CA TYR A 58 3.34 -8.76 -4.05
C TYR A 58 2.41 -7.94 -3.17
N PHE A 59 1.14 -7.98 -3.52
CA PHE A 59 0.01 -7.43 -2.76
C PHE A 59 -1.10 -8.48 -2.79
N LYS A 60 -1.39 -9.11 -1.64
CA LYS A 60 -2.29 -10.27 -1.56
C LYS A 60 -3.47 -9.97 -0.64
N LEU A 61 -4.67 -10.40 -1.04
CA LEU A 61 -5.84 -10.43 -0.16
C LEU A 61 -5.77 -11.67 0.74
N ILE A 62 -5.57 -11.47 2.04
CA ILE A 62 -5.50 -12.56 3.02
C ILE A 62 -6.87 -12.85 3.62
N LYS A 63 -7.66 -11.80 3.91
CA LYS A 63 -9.03 -11.93 4.40
C LYS A 63 -9.95 -10.98 3.66
N TYR A 64 -10.98 -11.54 3.04
CA TYR A 64 -12.04 -10.76 2.42
C TYR A 64 -13.00 -10.20 3.48
N HIS A 65 -13.30 -8.91 3.35
CA HIS A 65 -14.45 -8.25 3.94
C HIS A 65 -14.83 -7.09 3.00
N PRO A 66 -16.12 -6.83 2.72
CA PRO A 66 -16.52 -5.83 1.73
C PRO A 66 -16.04 -4.41 2.04
N LYS A 67 -15.84 -4.07 3.33
CA LYS A 67 -15.28 -2.78 3.78
C LYS A 67 -13.95 -2.83 4.52
N ASN A 68 -13.55 -3.99 5.03
CA ASN A 68 -12.43 -4.13 5.98
C ASN A 68 -11.46 -5.25 5.59
N PRO A 69 -11.00 -5.31 4.32
CA PRO A 69 -10.13 -6.38 3.89
C PRO A 69 -8.78 -6.33 4.62
N ILE A 70 -8.16 -7.49 4.76
CA ILE A 70 -6.79 -7.61 5.26
C ILE A 70 -5.89 -8.02 4.10
N PHE A 71 -4.83 -7.25 3.89
CA PHE A 71 -3.83 -7.49 2.85
C PHE A 71 -2.48 -7.84 3.45
N GLU A 72 -1.72 -8.66 2.73
CA GLU A 72 -0.29 -8.84 2.96
C GLU A 72 0.50 -8.27 1.80
N ILE A 73 1.51 -7.47 2.13
CA ILE A 73 2.23 -6.66 1.17
C ILE A 73 3.72 -6.82 1.40
N LYS A 74 4.45 -7.35 0.42
CA LYS A 74 5.91 -7.41 0.41
C LYS A 74 6.46 -6.31 -0.47
N THR A 75 7.34 -5.48 0.07
CA THR A 75 7.86 -4.29 -0.64
C THR A 75 9.34 -4.10 -0.43
N GLU A 76 9.93 -3.33 -1.35
CA GLU A 76 11.25 -2.73 -1.16
C GLU A 76 11.30 -1.93 0.14
N SER A 77 12.46 -1.88 0.77
CA SER A 77 12.66 -1.05 1.96
C SER A 77 12.36 0.44 1.72
N GLY A 78 11.80 1.09 2.74
CA GLY A 78 11.43 2.51 2.67
C GLY A 78 10.19 2.79 1.81
N THR A 79 9.39 1.76 1.48
CA THR A 79 8.06 1.93 0.91
C THR A 79 7.08 2.45 1.97
N TYR A 80 6.27 3.44 1.59
CA TYR A 80 5.28 4.06 2.44
C TYR A 80 3.92 3.35 2.30
N ILE A 81 3.70 2.30 3.10
CA ILE A 81 2.51 1.44 3.00
C ILE A 81 1.21 2.20 3.25
N LYS A 82 1.19 3.11 4.22
CA LYS A 82 0.01 3.95 4.49
C LYS A 82 -0.42 4.74 3.26
N GLU A 83 0.56 5.25 2.51
CA GLU A 83 0.35 6.06 1.33
C GLU A 83 0.08 5.22 0.07
N LEU A 84 0.57 3.98 -0.01
CA LEU A 84 0.12 3.01 -1.01
C LEU A 84 -1.38 2.69 -0.88
N ILE A 85 -1.87 2.63 0.37
CA ILE A 85 -3.27 2.33 0.69
C ILE A 85 -4.16 3.58 0.68
N SER A 86 -3.64 4.78 0.97
CA SER A 86 -4.43 6.01 0.97
C SER A 86 -4.32 6.84 -0.30
N GLY A 87 -3.33 6.54 -1.16
CA GLY A 87 -2.97 7.34 -2.33
C GLY A 87 -2.35 8.70 -2.00
N ASP A 88 -2.44 9.17 -0.74
CA ASP A 88 -1.98 10.47 -0.24
C ASP A 88 -2.35 11.62 -1.20
N ASN A 89 -3.63 11.68 -1.59
CA ASN A 89 -4.16 12.65 -2.56
C ASN A 89 -3.41 12.67 -3.90
N GLY A 90 -3.04 11.48 -4.41
CA GLY A 90 -2.37 11.30 -5.70
C GLY A 90 -0.84 11.38 -5.65
N ARG A 91 -0.25 11.47 -4.45
CA ARG A 91 1.21 11.47 -4.23
C ARG A 91 1.83 10.07 -4.32
N THR A 92 1.02 9.01 -4.31
CA THR A 92 1.46 7.64 -4.63
C THR A 92 0.69 7.12 -5.85
N LYS A 93 1.40 6.67 -6.89
CA LYS A 93 0.83 6.13 -8.13
C LYS A 93 1.60 4.93 -8.68
N PRO A 94 0.93 3.83 -9.06
CA PRO A 94 -0.47 3.53 -8.75
C PRO A 94 -0.68 3.33 -7.23
N SER A 95 -1.94 3.43 -6.78
CA SER A 95 -2.35 3.20 -5.38
C SER A 95 -3.68 2.46 -5.29
N LEU A 96 -4.01 1.92 -4.12
CA LEU A 96 -5.26 1.17 -3.93
C LEU A 96 -6.53 2.01 -4.24
N PRO A 97 -6.64 3.28 -3.79
CA PRO A 97 -7.75 4.16 -4.15
C PRO A 97 -7.91 4.42 -5.64
N GLU A 98 -6.79 4.55 -6.36
CA GLU A 98 -6.78 4.81 -7.81
C GLU A 98 -7.35 3.61 -8.57
N LEU A 99 -7.02 2.39 -8.13
CA LEU A 99 -7.49 1.17 -8.77
C LEU A 99 -8.94 0.81 -8.39
N LEU A 100 -9.37 1.12 -7.17
CA LEU A 100 -10.72 0.83 -6.68
C LEU A 100 -11.71 2.00 -6.91
N ASN A 101 -11.23 3.13 -7.42
CA ASN A 101 -12.00 4.36 -7.62
C ASN A 101 -12.80 4.81 -6.37
N GLN A 102 -12.16 4.75 -5.20
CA GLN A 102 -12.75 5.13 -3.92
C GLN A 102 -11.66 5.42 -2.89
N LYS A 103 -12.00 6.10 -1.78
CA LYS A 103 -11.03 6.31 -0.70
C LYS A 103 -10.80 5.02 0.10
N SER A 104 -9.58 4.89 0.61
CA SER A 104 -9.24 3.87 1.60
C SER A 104 -8.18 4.38 2.58
N VAL A 105 -8.19 3.84 3.80
CA VAL A 105 -7.21 4.19 4.84
C VAL A 105 -6.76 2.95 5.60
N VAL A 106 -5.56 3.01 6.17
CA VAL A 106 -5.05 1.93 7.03
C VAL A 106 -5.65 2.06 8.43
N LYS A 107 -6.38 1.04 8.87
CA LYS A 107 -6.84 0.89 10.26
C LYS A 107 -5.75 0.35 11.16
N LYS A 108 -5.07 -0.71 10.71
CA LYS A 108 -3.98 -1.37 11.44
C LYS A 108 -2.88 -1.76 10.47
N LEU A 109 -1.63 -1.57 10.90
CA LEU A 109 -0.45 -1.98 10.14
C LEU A 109 0.52 -2.73 11.05
N VAL A 110 0.89 -3.93 10.66
CA VAL A 110 1.85 -4.78 11.37
C VAL A 110 2.99 -5.13 10.43
N VAL A 111 4.23 -5.15 10.93
CA VAL A 111 5.39 -5.70 10.21
C VAL A 111 5.48 -7.17 10.59
N LYS A 112 5.37 -8.07 9.60
CA LYS A 112 5.43 -9.53 9.82
C LYS A 112 6.86 -10.05 9.84
N GLU A 113 7.67 -9.65 8.86
CA GLU A 113 9.03 -10.17 8.70
C GLU A 113 9.99 -9.09 8.19
N PHE A 114 11.25 -9.24 8.61
CA PHE A 114 12.40 -8.56 8.02
C PHE A 114 13.16 -9.59 7.20
N LEU A 115 13.24 -9.39 5.88
CA LEU A 115 13.98 -10.29 5.02
C LEU A 115 15.45 -9.90 5.07
N ILE A 116 16.27 -10.74 5.71
CA ILE A 116 17.72 -10.55 5.90
C ILE A 116 18.46 -10.74 4.57
#